data_AF-A0A377CCG9-F1
#
_entry.id   AF-A0A377CCG9-F1
#
_cell.length_a   1.000
_cell.length_b   1.000
_cell.length_c   1.000
_cell.angle_alpha   90.00
_cell.angle_beta   90.00
_cell.angle_gamma   90.00
#
_symmetry.space_group_name_H-M   'P 1'
#
loop_
_entity.id
_entity.type
_entity.pdbx_description
1 polymer ?
#
loop_
_entity_poly.entity_id
_entity_poly.type
_entity_poly.pdbx_seq_one_letter_code
_entity_poly.pdbx_strand_id
1 'polypeptide(L)'
;MFRFYAGMPQPIMRQQIVADNNHGETGLDGPVFEPLTRQAESTHAVKYIIDTLMASDGDITLVPVGPLFKYRGGNAYATRDPAQNP
;
A
#
# COMPACT_ATOMS: atom_id res chain seq x y z
N MET A 1 -21.74 5.67 5.95
CA MET A 1 -20.85 6.01 4.81
C MET A 1 -19.41 5.67 5.21
N PHE A 2 -18.67 4.89 4.41
CA PHE A 2 -17.27 4.54 4.73
C PHE A 2 -16.33 5.73 4.56
N ARG A 3 -15.26 5.79 5.35
CA ARG A 3 -14.22 6.83 5.29
C ARG A 3 -12.96 6.28 4.61
N PHE A 4 -12.26 7.13 3.86
CA PHE A 4 -11.04 6.76 3.14
C PHE A 4 -9.86 7.55 3.70
N TYR A 5 -8.78 6.87 4.04
CA TYR A 5 -7.59 7.50 4.63
C TYR A 5 -6.39 7.19 3.75
N ALA A 6 -5.67 8.22 3.32
CA ALA A 6 -4.42 8.03 2.57
C ALA A 6 -3.34 7.47 3.51
N GLY A 7 -2.66 6.41 3.05
CA GLY A 7 -1.59 5.74 3.78
C GLY A 7 -0.20 6.19 3.34
N MET A 8 0.77 5.30 3.51
CA MET A 8 2.16 5.59 3.14
C MET A 8 2.33 5.64 1.62
N PRO A 9 2.96 6.69 1.07
CA PRO A 9 3.17 6.81 -0.37
C PRO A 9 4.30 5.91 -0.88
N GLN A 10 5.20 5.46 0.00
CA GLN A 10 6.38 4.67 -0.34
C GLN A 10 6.66 3.56 0.68
N PRO A 11 7.39 2.50 0.28
CA PRO A 11 7.87 1.49 1.22
C PRO A 11 8.85 2.10 2.23
N ILE A 12 8.90 1.55 3.44
CA ILE A 12 9.75 2.09 4.53
C ILE A 12 11.25 2.04 4.19
N MET A 13 11.74 0.96 3.56
CA MET A 13 13.20 0.73 3.43
C MET A 13 13.68 0.26 2.05
N ARG A 14 12.78 0.10 1.08
CA ARG A 14 13.13 -0.36 -0.28
C ARG A 14 12.63 0.61 -1.31
N GLN A 15 13.24 0.61 -2.48
CA GLN A 15 12.70 1.31 -3.63
C GLN A 15 11.31 0.78 -3.97
N GLN A 16 10.43 1.69 -4.35
CA GLN A 16 9.09 1.38 -4.79
C GLN A 16 9.16 0.60 -6.11
N ILE A 17 8.37 -0.47 -6.18
CA ILE A 17 8.15 -1.24 -7.40
C ILE A 17 6.65 -1.21 -7.61
N VAL A 18 6.22 -0.82 -8.82
CA VAL A 18 4.83 -0.77 -9.25
C VAL A 18 4.58 -1.96 -10.19
N ALA A 19 3.38 -2.52 -10.17
CA ALA A 19 2.98 -3.66 -11.00
C ALA A 19 2.06 -3.19 -12.15
N ASP A 20 2.50 -2.16 -12.87
CA ASP A 20 1.81 -1.59 -14.04
C ASP A 20 1.65 -2.62 -15.17
N ASN A 21 2.59 -3.54 -15.31
CA ASN A 21 2.51 -4.68 -16.23
C ASN A 21 1.27 -5.58 -16.01
N ASN A 22 0.70 -5.59 -14.79
CA ASN A 22 -0.49 -6.37 -14.45
C ASN A 22 -1.74 -5.51 -14.31
N HIS A 23 -1.59 -4.25 -13.86
CA HIS A 23 -2.71 -3.38 -13.47
C HIS A 23 -2.92 -2.17 -14.39
N GLY A 24 -2.07 -2.01 -15.41
CA GLY A 24 -2.09 -0.87 -16.31
C GLY A 24 -1.45 0.39 -15.72
N GLU A 25 -1.39 1.46 -16.52
CA GLU A 25 -0.72 2.71 -16.15
C GLU A 25 -1.44 3.43 -14.99
N THR A 26 -2.77 3.39 -14.97
CA THR A 26 -3.56 4.00 -13.89
C THR A 26 -3.66 3.11 -12.65
N GLY A 27 -3.27 1.84 -12.75
CA GLY A 27 -3.50 0.80 -11.75
C GLY A 27 -4.92 0.20 -11.74
N LEU A 28 -5.83 0.73 -12.57
CA LEU A 28 -7.20 0.27 -12.77
C LEU A 28 -7.65 0.45 -14.24
N ASP A 29 -6.76 0.17 -15.20
CA ASP A 29 -7.06 0.37 -16.63
C ASP A 29 -8.26 -0.49 -17.09
N GLY A 30 -9.11 0.06 -17.96
CA GLY A 30 -10.28 -0.61 -18.53
C GLY A 30 -11.62 0.11 -18.25
N PRO A 31 -12.07 0.21 -17.00
CA PRO A 31 -13.28 0.96 -16.65
C PRO A 31 -13.12 2.48 -16.85
N VAL A 32 -14.22 3.13 -17.25
CA VAL A 32 -14.35 4.59 -17.28
C VAL A 32 -15.23 5.01 -16.11
N PHE A 33 -14.75 5.96 -15.32
CA PHE A 33 -15.45 6.45 -14.12
C PHE A 33 -16.05 7.84 -14.35
N GLU A 34 -17.22 8.07 -13.76
CA GLU A 34 -17.80 9.40 -13.61
C GLU A 34 -16.90 10.30 -12.71
N PRO A 35 -17.09 11.63 -12.73
CA PRO A 35 -16.30 12.54 -11.92
C PRO A 35 -16.26 12.13 -10.44
N LEU A 36 -15.07 12.17 -9.85
CA LEU A 36 -14.86 11.83 -8.44
C LEU A 36 -15.60 12.82 -7.53
N THR A 37 -16.58 12.31 -6.78
CA THR A 37 -17.42 13.12 -5.87
C THR A 37 -16.99 13.07 -4.40
N ARG A 38 -15.93 12.30 -4.09
CA ARG A 38 -15.50 12.02 -2.72
C ARG A 38 -14.03 12.35 -2.53
N GLN A 39 -13.70 12.82 -1.34
CA GLN A 39 -12.34 13.12 -0.93
C GLN A 39 -11.89 12.19 0.19
N ALA A 40 -10.59 11.92 0.25
CA ALA A 40 -10.00 11.27 1.39
C ALA A 40 -10.06 12.19 2.62
N GLU A 41 -10.16 11.58 3.78
CA GLU A 41 -10.04 12.27 5.06
C GLU A 41 -8.62 12.85 5.21
N SER A 42 -8.52 13.99 5.91
CA SER A 42 -7.23 14.64 6.17
C SER A 42 -6.34 13.85 7.15
N THR A 43 -6.93 12.94 7.92
CA THR A 43 -6.19 12.09 8.86
C THR A 43 -5.38 11.03 8.11
N HIS A 44 -4.12 10.83 8.51
CA HIS A 44 -3.28 9.79 7.93
C HIS A 44 -3.76 8.39 8.35
N ALA A 45 -3.75 7.41 7.43
CA ALA A 45 -4.29 6.06 7.68
C ALA A 45 -3.65 5.36 8.89
N VAL A 46 -2.33 5.52 9.09
CA VAL A 46 -1.65 4.95 10.27
C VAL A 46 -2.19 5.53 11.58
N LYS A 47 -2.45 6.84 11.63
CA LYS A 47 -3.05 7.47 12.81
C LYS A 47 -4.47 6.95 13.04
N TYR A 48 -5.26 6.86 11.97
CA TYR A 48 -6.62 6.31 12.06
C TYR A 48 -6.62 4.87 12.58
N ILE A 49 -5.75 4.00 12.06
CA ILE A 49 -5.64 2.61 12.51
C ILE A 49 -5.26 2.54 13.98
N ILE A 50 -4.24 3.30 14.42
CA ILE A 50 -3.80 3.34 15.83
C ILE A 50 -4.96 3.81 16.71
N ASP A 51 -5.55 4.96 16.43
CA ASP A 51 -6.62 5.52 17.25
C ASP A 51 -7.82 4.58 17.34
N THR A 52 -8.18 3.93 16.22
CA THR A 52 -9.34 3.03 16.16
C THR A 52 -9.09 1.75 16.96
N LEU A 53 -7.89 1.16 16.85
CA LEU A 53 -7.54 -0.05 17.60
C LEU A 53 -7.38 0.23 19.10
N MET A 54 -6.83 1.40 19.47
CA MET A 54 -6.67 1.79 20.87
C MET A 54 -8.00 2.10 21.56
N ALA A 55 -9.03 2.46 20.78
CA ALA A 55 -10.36 2.74 21.28
C ALA A 55 -11.32 1.54 21.21
N SER A 56 -10.89 0.40 20.67
CA SER A 56 -11.73 -0.80 20.55
C SER A 56 -11.49 -1.78 21.69
N ASP A 57 -12.42 -2.72 21.86
CA ASP A 57 -12.31 -3.80 22.85
C ASP A 57 -11.46 -4.98 22.32
N GLY A 58 -10.67 -4.76 21.26
CA GLY A 58 -9.87 -5.81 20.59
C GLY A 58 -10.67 -6.67 19.61
N ASP A 59 -11.84 -6.20 19.17
CA ASP A 59 -12.78 -6.89 18.26
C ASP A 59 -12.56 -6.56 16.77
N ILE A 60 -11.56 -5.75 16.46
CA ILE A 60 -11.26 -5.29 15.10
C ILE A 60 -10.29 -6.23 14.41
N THR A 61 -10.66 -6.70 13.21
CA THR A 61 -9.78 -7.47 12.33
C THR A 61 -9.28 -6.59 11.17
N LEU A 62 -7.96 -6.54 10.98
CA LEU A 62 -7.34 -5.88 9.83
C LEU A 62 -7.25 -6.85 8.64
N VAL A 63 -7.68 -6.40 7.45
CA VAL A 63 -7.59 -7.17 6.20
C VAL A 63 -6.69 -6.44 5.20
N PRO A 64 -5.35 -6.65 5.26
CA PRO A 64 -4.42 -6.01 4.35
C PRO A 64 -4.37 -6.73 2.99
N VAL A 65 -4.85 -6.05 1.94
CA VAL A 65 -4.86 -6.57 0.55
C VAL A 65 -3.79 -5.94 -0.36
N GLY A 66 -2.95 -5.08 0.21
CA GLY A 66 -1.83 -4.42 -0.48
C GLY A 66 -0.49 -4.68 0.22
N PRO A 67 0.58 -3.95 -0.16
CA PRO A 67 1.89 -4.12 0.45
C PRO A 67 1.85 -3.90 1.97
N LEU A 68 2.23 -4.93 2.72
CA LEU A 68 2.49 -4.81 4.16
C LEU A 68 3.88 -4.20 4.40
N PHE A 69 4.00 -3.40 5.46
CA PHE A 69 5.24 -2.72 5.86
C PHE A 69 6.45 -3.66 5.82
N LYS A 70 7.43 -3.39 4.95
CA LYS A 70 8.68 -4.19 4.82
C LYS A 70 9.86 -3.49 5.48
N TYR A 71 10.49 -4.16 6.44
CA TYR A 71 11.82 -3.87 6.99
C TYR A 71 12.92 -4.45 6.08
N ARG A 72 14.00 -3.70 5.84
CA ARG A 72 15.26 -4.17 5.23
C ARG A 72 16.28 -4.38 6.34
N GLY A 73 16.46 -5.64 6.76
CA GLY A 73 17.72 -6.05 7.37
C GLY A 73 18.79 -6.01 6.28
N GLY A 74 19.87 -5.28 6.51
CA GLY A 74 20.94 -5.12 5.53
C GLY A 74 21.69 -6.43 5.26
N ASN A 75 21.72 -6.86 4.00
CA ASN A 75 22.93 -7.32 3.34
C ASN A 75 22.77 -7.13 1.83
N ALA A 76 23.73 -6.46 1.18
CA ALA A 76 23.73 -6.14 -0.25
C ALA A 76 24.32 -7.28 -1.11
N TYR A 77 24.25 -8.53 -0.64
CA TYR A 77 24.84 -9.68 -1.33
C TYR A 77 23.97 -10.94 -1.18
N ALA A 78 22.94 -11.07 -2.03
CA ALA A 78 22.19 -12.27 -2.42
C ALA A 78 20.90 -11.74 -3.08
N THR A 79 20.64 -11.80 -4.38
CA THR A 79 20.92 -12.82 -5.39
C THR A 79 21.01 -12.10 -6.75
N ARG A 80 22.22 -11.95 -7.29
CA ARG A 80 22.37 -11.88 -8.75
C ARG A 80 22.17 -13.31 -9.23
N ASP A 81 21.04 -13.58 -9.89
CA ASP A 81 20.88 -14.79 -10.68
C ASP A 81 21.81 -14.68 -11.91
N PRO A 82 22.85 -15.51 -12.03
CA PRO A 82 23.73 -15.48 -13.19
C PRO A 82 23.09 -16.03 -14.47
N ALA A 83 21.85 -16.54 -14.42
CA ALA A 83 21.14 -17.07 -15.60
C ALA A 83 20.31 -16.03 -16.37
N GLN A 84 20.22 -14.78 -15.91
CA GLN A 84 19.45 -13.72 -16.61
C GLN A 84 20.32 -12.80 -17.49
N ASN A 85 21.40 -13.31 -18.08
CA ASN A 85 22.20 -12.59 -19.07
C ASN A 85 22.36 -13.38 -20.38
N PRO A 86 21.45 -13.21 -21.36
CA PRO A 86 21.84 -13.08 -22.76
C PRO A 86 22.27 -11.64 -23.08
#